data_AF-A0A352S5X6-F1
#
_entry.id   AF-A0A352S5X6-F1
#
_cell.length_a   1.000
_cell.length_b   1.000
_cell.length_c   1.000
_cell.angle_alpha   90.00
_cell.angle_beta   90.00
_cell.angle_gamma   90.00
#
_symmetry.space_group_name_H-M   'P 1'
#
loop_
_entity.id
_entity.type
_entity.pdbx_description
1 polymer ?
#
loop_
_entity_poly.entity_id
_entity_poly.type
_entity_poly.pdbx_seq_one_letter_code
_entity_poly.pdbx_strand_id
1 'polypeptide(L)'
;DVFRHLKASEIKRTISGKVITDGPHWADKFASDGTVESIMQGQVQKGRWSVRGSNLCLAYPSAKAEECFEVWRYGQMIEYRRDGVLLAQGKLVIQ
;
A
#
# COMPACT_ATOMS: atom_id res chain seq x y z
N ASP A 1 -13.80 -3.67 17.81
CA ASP A 1 -12.97 -2.89 16.87
C ASP A 1 -13.22 -3.29 15.43
N VAL A 2 -13.18 -2.32 14.51
CA VAL A 2 -13.47 -2.49 13.08
C VAL A 2 -12.40 -1.79 12.25
N PHE A 3 -12.22 -2.19 11.00
CA PHE A 3 -11.37 -1.48 10.05
C PHE A 3 -11.86 -0.05 9.84
N ARG A 4 -10.92 0.89 9.81
CA ARG A 4 -11.21 2.30 9.57
C ARG A 4 -10.50 2.80 8.31
N HIS A 5 -11.25 3.48 7.46
CA HIS A 5 -10.70 4.16 6.28
C HIS A 5 -9.76 5.28 6.72
N LEU A 6 -8.53 5.26 6.23
CA LEU A 6 -7.52 6.27 6.53
C LEU A 6 -7.68 7.49 5.61
N LYS A 7 -7.51 8.68 6.19
CA LYS A 7 -7.39 9.94 5.45
C LYS A 7 -5.98 10.10 4.89
N ALA A 8 -5.81 10.99 3.92
CA ALA A 8 -4.55 11.27 3.24
C ALA A 8 -3.31 11.36 4.17
N SER A 9 -3.42 12.14 5.25
CA SER A 9 -2.31 12.35 6.18
C SER A 9 -2.02 11.12 7.05
N GLU A 10 -3.04 10.31 7.33
CA GLU A 10 -2.92 9.05 8.07
C GLU A 10 -2.27 7.97 7.21
N ILE A 11 -2.58 7.92 5.91
CA ILE A 11 -1.91 7.03 4.96
C ILE A 11 -0.40 7.32 4.96
N LYS A 12 0.00 8.57 4.68
CA LYS A 12 1.42 8.96 4.65
C LYS A 12 2.16 8.58 5.93
N ARG A 13 1.60 8.92 7.10
CA ARG A 13 2.20 8.57 8.41
C ARG A 13 2.24 7.06 8.66
N THR A 14 1.28 6.31 8.13
CA THR A 14 1.18 4.87 8.38
C THR A 14 2.24 4.12 7.59
N ILE A 15 2.42 4.41 6.30
CA ILE A 15 3.19 3.56 5.38
C ILE A 15 4.61 4.07 5.08
N SER A 16 4.89 5.36 5.23
CA SER A 16 6.22 5.91 4.89
C SER A 16 7.34 5.22 5.68
N GLY A 17 8.31 4.64 4.99
CA GLY A 17 9.43 3.91 5.58
C GLY A 17 9.05 2.53 6.13
N LYS A 18 7.97 1.91 5.63
CA LYS A 18 7.46 0.63 6.15
C LYS A 18 7.08 -0.33 5.04
N VAL A 19 6.78 -1.56 5.44
CA VAL A 19 6.37 -2.64 4.54
C VAL A 19 4.95 -3.08 4.87
N ILE A 20 4.15 -3.33 3.83
CA ILE A 20 2.88 -4.03 3.94
C ILE A 20 3.04 -5.38 3.25
N THR A 21 2.75 -6.48 3.92
CA THR A 21 2.97 -7.83 3.37
C THR A 21 2.03 -8.86 3.97
N ASP A 22 1.65 -9.88 3.21
CA ASP A 22 1.00 -11.08 3.75
C ASP A 22 2.00 -12.16 4.19
N GLY A 23 3.29 -11.93 3.97
CA GLY A 23 4.39 -12.86 4.19
C GLY A 23 4.80 -13.55 2.89
N PRO A 24 4.22 -14.71 2.54
CA PRO A 24 4.76 -15.57 1.50
C PRO A 24 4.43 -15.14 0.07
N HIS A 25 3.37 -14.37 -0.18
CA HIS A 25 2.89 -14.14 -1.54
C HIS A 25 3.28 -12.76 -2.08
N TRP A 26 3.20 -11.73 -1.25
CA TRP A 26 3.50 -10.37 -1.70
C TRP A 26 3.99 -9.44 -0.59
N ALA A 27 4.69 -8.38 -1.00
CA ALA A 27 5.09 -7.28 -0.12
C ALA A 27 5.21 -5.97 -0.90
N ASP A 28 4.73 -4.87 -0.34
CA ASP A 28 5.02 -3.51 -0.81
C ASP A 28 5.93 -2.81 0.20
N LYS A 29 7.12 -2.40 -0.22
CA LYS A 29 8.10 -1.67 0.58
C LYS A 29 8.05 -0.19 0.22
N PHE A 30 7.52 0.64 1.11
CA PHE A 30 7.34 2.07 0.89
C PHE A 30 8.50 2.87 1.48
N ALA A 31 9.41 3.35 0.65
CA ALA A 31 10.47 4.24 1.11
C ALA A 31 9.94 5.66 1.34
N SER A 32 10.54 6.39 2.28
CA SER A 32 10.11 7.75 2.64
C SER A 32 10.36 8.81 1.56
N ASP A 33 11.15 8.48 0.53
CA ASP A 33 11.42 9.33 -0.64
C ASP A 33 10.35 9.24 -1.74
N GLY A 34 9.29 8.45 -1.50
CA GLY A 34 8.21 8.24 -2.47
C GLY A 34 8.47 7.10 -3.46
N THR A 35 9.51 6.29 -3.28
CA THR A 35 9.72 5.06 -4.05
C THR A 35 9.05 3.85 -3.40
N VAL A 36 8.58 2.92 -4.23
CA VAL A 36 8.00 1.65 -3.76
C VAL A 36 8.64 0.48 -4.49
N GLU A 37 8.95 -0.58 -3.75
CA GLU A 37 9.32 -1.88 -4.30
C GLU A 37 8.22 -2.88 -3.94
N SER A 38 7.53 -3.38 -4.97
CA SER A 38 6.50 -4.41 -4.83
C SER A 38 7.05 -5.76 -5.23
N ILE A 39 6.80 -6.76 -4.40
CA ILE A 39 7.18 -8.14 -4.60
C ILE A 39 5.90 -8.93 -4.75
N MET A 40 5.76 -9.69 -5.81
CA MET A 40 4.63 -10.60 -6.00
C MET A 40 5.15 -11.92 -6.56
N GLN A 41 4.94 -13.01 -5.82
CA GLN A 41 5.41 -14.35 -6.19
C GLN A 41 6.91 -14.35 -6.56
N GLY A 42 7.73 -13.64 -5.76
CA GLY A 42 9.18 -13.52 -5.96
C GLY A 42 9.63 -12.54 -7.06
N GLN A 43 8.71 -12.00 -7.86
CA GLN A 43 9.03 -10.98 -8.86
C GLN A 43 9.03 -9.59 -8.24
N VAL A 44 10.07 -8.80 -8.54
CA VAL A 44 10.24 -7.45 -8.00
C VAL A 44 9.88 -6.40 -9.05
N GLN A 45 9.03 -5.45 -8.69
CA GLN A 45 8.68 -4.29 -9.50
C GLN A 45 8.95 -3.01 -8.70
N LYS A 46 9.67 -2.07 -9.31
CA LYS A 46 9.99 -0.77 -8.70
C LYS A 46 9.12 0.32 -9.31
N GLY A 47 8.64 1.22 -8.46
CA GLY A 47 7.76 2.31 -8.86
C GLY A 47 7.82 3.48 -7.89
N ARG A 48 6.80 4.32 -7.98
CA ARG A 48 6.59 5.45 -7.07
C ARG A 48 5.26 5.29 -6.37
N TRP A 49 5.19 5.71 -5.12
CA TRP A 49 3.93 5.85 -4.41
C TRP A 49 3.62 7.32 -4.15
N SER A 50 2.33 7.63 -4.13
CA SER A 50 1.85 8.93 -3.75
C SER A 50 0.50 8.82 -3.04
N VAL A 51 0.04 9.91 -2.45
CA VAL A 51 -1.32 10.00 -1.91
C VAL A 51 -2.06 11.09 -2.66
N ARG A 52 -3.21 10.73 -3.23
CA ARG A 52 -4.10 11.60 -4.02
C ARG A 52 -5.50 11.52 -3.42
N GLY A 53 -6.01 12.65 -2.92
CA GLY A 53 -7.20 12.62 -2.07
C GLY A 53 -6.98 11.69 -0.88
N SER A 54 -7.88 10.74 -0.66
CA SER A 54 -7.76 9.69 0.38
C SER A 54 -7.23 8.35 -0.15
N ASN A 55 -6.63 8.32 -1.34
CA ASN A 55 -6.14 7.08 -1.93
C ASN A 55 -4.60 7.01 -1.92
N LEU A 56 -4.08 5.83 -1.64
CA LEU A 56 -2.70 5.44 -1.97
C LEU A 56 -2.64 5.10 -3.45
N CYS A 57 -1.72 5.71 -4.18
CA CYS A 57 -1.58 5.47 -5.61
C CYS A 57 -0.16 4.97 -5.94
N LEU A 58 -0.07 3.93 -6.75
CA LEU A 58 1.17 3.25 -7.15
C LEU A 58 1.37 3.38 -8.66
N ALA A 59 2.49 4.00 -9.06
CA ALA A 59 2.86 4.21 -10.44
C ALA A 59 4.09 3.37 -10.79
N TYR A 60 3.93 2.44 -11.73
CA TYR A 60 5.01 1.60 -12.22
C TYR A 60 5.37 1.94 -13.67
N PRO A 61 6.66 1.98 -14.04
CA PRO A 61 7.06 2.27 -15.42
C PRO A 61 6.50 1.31 -16.48
N SER A 62 6.25 0.05 -16.10
CA SER A 62 5.68 -0.97 -16.98
C SER A 62 4.15 -0.98 -17.02
N ALA A 63 3.48 -0.20 -16.18
CA ALA A 63 2.02 -0.11 -16.15
C ALA A 63 1.52 1.03 -17.05
N LYS A 64 0.36 0.82 -17.69
CA LYS A 64 -0.27 1.84 -18.54
C LYS A 64 -0.90 2.99 -17.74
N ALA A 65 -1.23 2.75 -16.47
CA ALA A 65 -1.88 3.70 -15.59
C ALA A 65 -1.43 3.49 -14.14
N GLU A 66 -1.56 4.55 -13.33
CA GLU A 66 -1.41 4.49 -11.88
C GLU A 66 -2.57 3.71 -11.26
N GLU A 67 -2.28 2.85 -10.29
CA GLU A 67 -3.28 2.11 -9.54
C GLU A 67 -3.52 2.78 -8.18
N CYS A 68 -4.76 3.18 -7.90
CA CYS A 68 -5.14 3.82 -6.64
C CYS A 68 -6.04 2.93 -5.78
N PHE A 69 -5.85 3.01 -4.47
CA PHE A 69 -6.50 2.20 -3.46
C PHE A 69 -6.93 3.04 -2.26
N GLU A 70 -8.13 2.77 -1.76
CA GLU A 70 -8.49 3.14 -0.39
C GLU A 70 -7.64 2.30 0.58
N VAL A 71 -7.20 2.92 1.67
CA VAL A 71 -6.40 2.22 2.69
C VAL A 71 -7.20 2.13 3.98
N TRP A 72 -7.47 0.90 4.40
CA TRP A 72 -8.22 0.61 5.63
C TRP A 72 -7.30 -0.04 6.64
N ARG A 73 -7.47 0.31 7.93
CA ARG A 73 -6.58 -0.16 8.99
C ARG A 73 -7.33 -0.68 10.21
N TYR A 74 -6.84 -1.79 10.76
CA TYR A 74 -7.19 -2.30 12.09
C TYR A 74 -5.92 -2.81 12.78
N GLY A 75 -5.45 -2.11 13.81
CA GLY A 75 -4.17 -2.44 14.47
C GLY A 75 -2.99 -2.35 13.51
N GLN A 76 -2.36 -3.49 13.22
CA GLN A 76 -1.30 -3.63 12.21
C GLN A 76 -1.82 -4.16 10.86
N MET A 77 -3.07 -4.58 10.77
CA MET A 77 -3.65 -5.03 9.50
C MET A 77 -3.98 -3.83 8.62
N ILE A 78 -3.59 -3.92 7.36
CA ILE A 78 -3.92 -2.99 6.28
C ILE A 78 -4.68 -3.74 5.20
N GLU A 79 -5.72 -3.11 4.69
CA GLU A 79 -6.43 -3.55 3.50
C GLU A 79 -6.35 -2.49 2.42
N TYR A 80 -6.12 -2.94 1.19
CA TYR A 80 -6.35 -2.15 -0.01
C TYR A 80 -7.76 -2.46 -0.52
N ARG A 81 -8.57 -1.42 -0.64
CA ARG A 81 -9.92 -1.52 -1.18
C ARG A 81 -10.10 -0.61 -2.38
N ARG A 82 -11.09 -0.94 -3.21
CA ARG A 82 -11.57 -0.09 -4.31
C ARG A 82 -13.06 -0.30 -4.45
N ASP A 83 -13.83 0.78 -4.40
CA ASP A 83 -15.29 0.76 -4.56
C ASP A 83 -15.99 -0.27 -3.64
N GLY A 84 -15.52 -0.36 -2.39
CA GLY A 84 -16.04 -1.29 -1.38
C GLY A 84 -15.55 -2.74 -1.50
N VAL A 85 -14.74 -3.08 -2.51
CA VAL A 85 -14.17 -4.42 -2.71
C VAL A 85 -12.79 -4.53 -2.07
N LEU A 86 -12.53 -5.59 -1.32
CA LEU A 86 -11.21 -5.94 -0.81
C LEU A 86 -10.34 -6.51 -1.93
N LEU A 87 -9.21 -5.85 -2.22
CA LEU A 87 -8.27 -6.27 -3.26
C LEU A 87 -7.06 -7.01 -2.67
N ALA A 88 -6.53 -6.52 -1.54
CA ALA A 88 -5.42 -7.14 -0.84
C ALA A 88 -5.46 -6.83 0.66
N GLN A 89 -4.92 -7.73 1.47
CA GLN A 89 -4.75 -7.53 2.91
C GLN A 89 -3.34 -7.94 3.33
N GLY A 90 -2.69 -7.13 4.14
CA GLY A 90 -1.35 -7.40 4.67
C GLY A 90 -1.15 -6.83 6.07
N LYS A 91 -0.05 -7.24 6.71
CA LYS A 91 0.43 -6.67 7.96
C LYS A 91 1.41 -5.55 7.67
N LEU A 92 1.27 -4.46 8.41
CA LEU A 92 2.23 -3.37 8.47
C LEU A 92 3.38 -3.78 9.39
N VAL A 93 4.59 -3.85 8.82
CA VAL A 93 5.82 -4.16 9.54
C VAL A 93 6.85 -3.04 9.35
N ILE A 94 7.74 -2.91 10.32
CA ILE A 94 8.91 -2.03 10.19
C ILE A 94 9.87 -2.72 9.23
N GLN A 95 10.48 -1.93 8.34
CA GLN A 95 11.45 -2.39 7.36
C GLN A 95 12.75 -2.83 8.04
#